data_AF-A0A958C711-F1
#
_entry.id   AF-A0A958C711-F1
#
_cell.length_a   1.000
_cell.length_b   1.000
_cell.length_c   1.000
_cell.angle_alpha   90.00
_cell.angle_beta   90.00
_cell.angle_gamma   90.00
#
_symmetry.space_group_name_H-M   'P 1'
#
loop_
_entity.id
_entity.type
_entity.pdbx_description
1 polymer ?
#
loop_
_entity_poly.entity_id
_entity_poly.type
_entity_poly.pdbx_seq_one_letter_code
_entity_poly.pdbx_strand_id
1 'polypeptide(L)'
;MKKFNKSVLFVAFLVTLAVGLTGCVAGQPVVVPATPTTTAPGLANPASIYCGEQGGTLEIRSDAAGNQSGVCVFADGSECDEWA
;
A
#
# COMPACT_ATOMS: atom_id res chain seq x y z
N MET A 1 -52.81 10.11 -41.07
CA MET A 1 -51.63 9.22 -40.95
C MET A 1 -50.52 10.05 -40.30
N LYS A 2 -50.19 9.81 -39.01
CA LYS A 2 -49.22 10.66 -38.29
C LYS A 2 -47.80 10.39 -38.85
N LYS A 3 -47.15 11.42 -39.40
CA LYS A 3 -45.75 11.35 -39.87
C LYS A 3 -44.86 11.28 -38.64
N PHE A 4 -44.41 10.08 -38.27
CA PHE A 4 -43.47 9.90 -37.17
C PHE A 4 -42.10 10.47 -37.56
N ASN A 5 -41.63 11.46 -36.81
CA ASN A 5 -40.37 12.13 -37.05
C ASN A 5 -39.21 11.20 -36.68
N LYS A 6 -38.38 10.82 -37.67
CA LYS A 6 -37.26 9.88 -37.50
C LYS A 6 -36.29 10.34 -36.41
N SER A 7 -36.13 11.65 -36.21
CA SER A 7 -35.29 12.21 -35.14
C SER A 7 -35.87 11.95 -33.75
N VAL A 8 -37.20 11.90 -33.60
CA VAL A 8 -37.86 11.59 -32.31
C VAL A 8 -37.68 10.11 -31.97
N LEU A 9 -37.73 9.22 -32.96
CA LEU A 9 -37.42 7.80 -32.79
C LEU A 9 -35.94 7.59 -32.41
N PHE A 10 -35.02 8.35 -33.01
CA PHE A 10 -33.58 8.22 -32.73
C PHE A 10 -33.23 8.73 -31.32
N VAL A 11 -33.81 9.86 -30.90
CA VAL A 11 -33.64 10.39 -29.54
C VAL A 11 -34.27 9.45 -28.51
N ALA A 12 -35.45 8.90 -28.78
CA ALA A 12 -36.08 7.92 -27.88
C ALA A 12 -35.22 6.66 -27.70
N PHE A 13 -34.61 6.15 -28.78
CA PHE A 13 -33.72 4.98 -28.73
C PHE A 13 -32.44 5.24 -27.93
N LEU A 14 -31.82 6.42 -28.10
CA LEU A 14 -30.63 6.82 -27.33
C LEU A 14 -30.94 7.01 -25.83
N VAL A 15 -32.11 7.56 -25.49
CA VAL A 15 -32.54 7.74 -24.10
C VAL A 15 -32.81 6.40 -23.41
N THR A 16 -33.40 5.42 -24.12
CA THR A 16 -33.64 4.08 -23.55
C THR A 16 -32.34 3.28 -23.32
N LEU A 17 -31.29 3.54 -24.12
CA LEU A 17 -29.99 2.88 -23.95
C LEU A 17 -29.23 3.39 -22.72
N ALA A 18 -29.44 4.66 -22.33
CA ALA A 18 -28.74 5.31 -21.22
C ALA A 18 -29.28 4.96 -19.82
N VAL A 19 -30.52 4.49 -19.70
CA VAL A 19 -31.21 4.29 -18.40
C VAL A 19 -31.06 2.85 -17.87
N GLY A 20 -30.44 1.93 -18.61
CA GLY A 20 -30.35 0.50 -18.27
C GLY A 20 -29.23 0.07 -17.31
N LEU A 21 -28.43 0.98 -16.74
CA LEU A 21 -27.21 0.65 -15.98
C LEU A 21 -27.34 0.73 -14.45
N THR A 22 -28.55 0.83 -13.90
CA THR A 22 -28.75 0.80 -12.44
C THR A 22 -28.81 -0.65 -11.94
N GLY A 23 -27.65 -1.31 -11.89
CA GLY A 23 -27.48 -2.61 -11.23
C GLY A 23 -27.47 -2.48 -9.70
N CYS A 24 -28.17 -3.38 -9.01
CA CYS A 24 -28.13 -3.50 -7.56
C CYS A 24 -26.71 -3.85 -7.08
N VAL A 25 -26.11 -3.00 -6.25
CA VAL A 25 -24.90 -3.37 -5.51
C VAL A 25 -25.30 -4.28 -4.33
N ALA A 26 -25.21 -5.59 -4.52
CA ALA A 26 -25.28 -6.54 -3.42
C ALA A 26 -23.97 -6.44 -2.64
N GLY A 27 -24.04 -5.85 -1.44
CA GLY A 27 -23.04 -5.93 -0.36
C GLY A 27 -21.58 -6.07 -0.79
N GLN A 28 -20.92 -4.96 -1.12
CA GLN A 28 -19.46 -4.95 -1.11
C GLN A 28 -18.99 -5.20 0.33
N PRO A 29 -17.98 -6.06 0.58
CA PRO A 29 -17.32 -6.06 1.86
C PRO A 29 -16.81 -4.64 2.09
N VAL A 30 -17.11 -4.07 3.26
CA VAL A 30 -16.51 -2.82 3.69
C VAL A 30 -15.01 -3.11 3.77
N VAL A 31 -14.28 -2.79 2.70
CA VAL A 31 -12.84 -2.64 2.75
C VAL A 31 -12.66 -1.37 3.56
N VAL A 32 -12.65 -1.52 4.87
CA VAL A 32 -12.13 -0.50 5.78
C VAL A 32 -10.75 -0.22 5.21
N PRO A 33 -10.46 1.00 4.70
CA PRO A 33 -9.09 1.36 4.41
C PRO A 33 -8.35 1.04 5.69
N ALA A 34 -7.35 0.15 5.64
CA ALA A 34 -6.52 -0.07 6.80
C ALA A 34 -5.97 1.31 7.16
N THR A 35 -6.57 1.95 8.18
CA THR A 35 -5.91 2.99 8.93
C THR A 35 -4.55 2.37 9.21
N PRO A 36 -3.43 2.99 8.82
CA PRO A 36 -2.16 2.53 9.31
C PRO A 36 -2.32 2.57 10.81
N THR A 37 -2.51 1.40 11.42
CA THR A 37 -2.32 1.23 12.83
C THR A 37 -0.88 1.69 12.94
N THR A 38 -0.68 2.90 13.45
CA THR A 38 0.59 3.27 14.05
C THR A 38 0.70 2.30 15.22
N THR A 39 1.07 1.06 14.92
CA THR A 39 1.60 0.10 15.85
C THR A 39 2.69 0.90 16.50
N ALA A 40 2.48 1.25 17.77
CA ALA A 40 3.53 1.88 18.56
C ALA A 40 4.78 1.06 18.25
N PRO A 41 5.87 1.69 17.75
CA PRO A 41 7.06 0.95 17.38
C PRO A 41 7.35 0.01 18.54
N GLY A 42 7.49 -1.28 18.23
CA GLY A 42 7.77 -2.28 19.25
C GLY A 42 8.99 -1.85 20.07
N LEU A 43 9.15 -2.45 21.25
CA LEU A 43 10.38 -2.25 22.05
C LEU A 43 11.61 -2.26 21.13
N ALA A 44 12.43 -1.21 21.25
CA ALA A 44 13.61 -1.08 20.41
C ALA A 44 14.50 -2.31 20.58
N ASN A 45 15.10 -2.77 19.48
CA ASN A 45 16.04 -3.88 19.52
C ASN A 45 17.29 -3.46 20.32
N PRO A 46 17.66 -4.16 21.42
CA PRO A 46 18.81 -3.81 22.22
C PRO A 46 20.14 -3.78 21.45
N ALA A 47 20.33 -4.68 20.47
CA ALA A 47 21.52 -4.71 19.61
C ALA A 47 21.63 -3.43 18.76
N SER A 48 20.50 -2.99 18.20
CA SER A 48 20.39 -1.75 17.45
C SER A 48 20.71 -0.50 18.30
N ILE A 49 20.26 -0.47 19.55
CA ILE A 49 20.60 0.61 20.50
C ILE A 49 22.09 0.60 20.82
N TYR A 50 22.63 -0.59 21.14
CA TYR A 50 24.04 -0.75 21.47
C TYR A 50 24.96 -0.28 20.35
N CYS A 51 24.64 -0.56 19.08
CA CYS A 51 25.39 -0.04 17.93
C CYS A 51 25.53 1.49 17.98
N GLY A 52 24.43 2.21 18.26
CA GLY A 52 24.45 3.66 18.40
C GLY A 52 25.24 4.14 19.63
N GLU A 53 25.15 3.42 20.75
CA GLU A 53 25.95 3.71 21.96
C GLU A 53 27.46 3.54 21.74
N GLN A 54 27.86 2.63 20.84
CA GLN A 54 29.26 2.46 20.41
C GLN A 54 29.69 3.49 19.35
N GLY A 55 28.83 4.42 18.96
CA GLY A 55 29.10 5.42 17.93
C GLY A 55 29.03 4.87 16.49
N GLY A 56 28.45 3.68 16.32
CA GLY A 56 28.15 3.10 15.01
C GLY A 56 26.82 3.57 14.44
N THR A 57 26.60 3.26 13.16
CA THR A 57 25.32 3.43 12.47
C THR A 57 24.78 2.05 12.12
N LEU A 58 23.52 1.77 12.49
CA LEU A 58 22.86 0.54 12.11
C LEU A 58 22.38 0.62 10.65
N GLU A 59 22.78 -0.34 9.84
CA GLU A 59 22.29 -0.58 8.49
C GLU A 59 21.50 -1.89 8.43
N ILE A 60 20.29 -1.85 7.86
CA ILE A 60 19.55 -3.07 7.54
C ILE A 60 19.89 -3.48 6.11
N ARG A 61 20.50 -4.66 5.95
CA ARG A 61 20.91 -5.21 4.65
C ARG A 61 20.01 -6.38 4.29
N SER A 62 19.66 -6.47 3.00
CA SER A 62 18.86 -7.58 2.46
C SER A 62 19.71 -8.47 1.57
N ASP A 63 19.56 -9.78 1.69
CA ASP A 63 20.17 -10.73 0.76
C ASP A 63 19.32 -10.95 -0.52
N ALA A 64 19.79 -11.78 -1.44
CA ALA A 64 19.09 -12.09 -2.68
C ALA A 64 17.77 -12.86 -2.47
N ALA A 65 17.57 -13.48 -1.31
CA ALA A 65 16.34 -14.15 -0.92
C ALA A 65 15.38 -13.21 -0.16
N GLY A 66 15.80 -11.97 0.13
CA GLY A 66 15.03 -10.98 0.87
C GLY A 66 15.14 -11.09 2.39
N ASN A 67 16.03 -11.93 2.92
CA ASN A 67 16.30 -11.97 4.36
C ASN A 67 17.00 -10.68 4.77
N GLN A 68 16.63 -10.13 5.94
CA GLN A 68 17.23 -8.91 6.47
C GLN A 68 18.13 -9.21 7.66
N SER A 69 19.28 -8.54 7.72
CA SER A 69 20.18 -8.53 8.87
C SER A 69 20.61 -7.11 9.21
N GLY A 70 20.84 -6.84 10.50
CA GLY A 70 21.42 -5.59 10.97
C GLY A 70 22.94 -5.65 10.98
N VAL A 71 23.59 -4.63 10.43
CA VAL A 71 25.05 -4.46 10.47
C VAL A 71 25.35 -3.13 11.15
N CYS A 72 26.23 -3.15 12.15
CA CYS A 72 26.74 -1.95 12.78
C CYS A 72 27.99 -1.48 12.03
N VAL A 73 27.94 -0.26 11.47
CA VAL A 73 29.02 0.34 10.68
C VAL A 73 29.64 1.51 11.44
N PHE A 74 30.95 1.48 11.63
CA PHE A 74 31.70 2.52 12.34
C PHE A 74 32.30 3.56 11.40
N ALA A 75 32.68 4.71 11.94
CA ALA A 75 33.23 5.83 11.16
C ALA A 75 34.57 5.52 10.47
N ASP A 76 35.33 4.54 10.99
CA ASP A 76 36.56 4.04 10.37
C ASP A 76 36.31 2.99 9.28
N GLY A 77 35.04 2.66 9.03
CA GLY A 77 34.61 1.66 8.05
C GLY A 77 34.65 0.22 8.56
N SER A 78 35.03 -0.03 9.81
CA SER A 78 34.86 -1.34 10.41
C SER A 78 33.37 -1.68 10.57
N GLU A 79 33.03 -2.96 10.50
CA GLU A 79 31.66 -3.43 10.61
C GLU A 79 31.58 -4.74 11.39
N CYS A 80 30.46 -4.92 12.11
CA CYS A 80 30.08 -6.19 12.72
C CYS A 80 28.58 -6.44 12.52
N ASP A 81 28.17 -7.71 12.51
CA ASP A 81 26.75 -8.04 12.64
C ASP A 81 26.22 -7.49 13.97
N GLU A 82 24.97 -7.04 14.03
CA GLU A 82 24.43 -6.43 15.25
C GLU A 82 24.41 -7.40 16.46
N TRP A 83 24.53 -8.72 16.22
CA TRP A 83 24.57 -9.76 17.25
C TRP A 83 25.96 -10.40 17.47
N ALA A 84 27.03 -9.86 16.86
CA ALA A 84 28.40 -10.39 16.92
C ALA A 84 29.26 -9.83 18.05
#